data_AF-A0A8S8XA09-F1
#
_entry.id   AF-A0A8S8XA09-F1
#
_cell.length_a   1.000
_cell.length_b   1.000
_cell.length_c   1.000
_cell.angle_alpha   90.00
_cell.angle_beta   90.00
_cell.angle_gamma   90.00
#
_symmetry.space_group_name_H-M   'P 1'
#
loop_
_entity.id
_entity.type
_entity.pdbx_description
1 polymer ?
#
loop_
_entity_poly.entity_id
_entity_poly.type
_entity_poly.pdbx_seq_one_letter_code
_entity_poly.pdbx_strand_id
1 'polypeptide(L)'
;MIRTLLFLALLLAAAPVADAAYNPNVTVRERAFASSVQAAIKRNDANWIAENVRYPIRVCVGAELTQIKDKKQFLKEYSSIIDARVEKNVVGDDLNFLNKNFQGVLLGGGSILIYDSGEGDPAPKRQRSLSLNVAPPEETLEGGHPLITAINNGSVDPTSRRLKCQ
;
A
#
# COMPACT_ATOMS: atom_id res chain seq x y z
N MET A 1 23.71 -51.26 -38.92
CA MET A 1 22.56 -50.37 -38.69
C MET A 1 22.13 -50.52 -37.24
N ILE A 2 22.38 -49.53 -36.37
CA ILE A 2 21.61 -49.24 -35.14
C ILE A 2 21.89 -47.76 -34.85
N ARG A 3 20.84 -46.94 -34.95
CA ARG A 3 20.82 -45.51 -34.63
C ARG A 3 20.52 -45.40 -33.14
N THR A 4 21.49 -45.04 -32.32
CA THR A 4 21.25 -44.75 -30.91
C THR A 4 21.00 -43.26 -30.75
N LEU A 5 19.73 -42.87 -30.77
CA LEU A 5 19.28 -41.52 -30.41
C LEU A 5 19.37 -41.37 -28.88
N LEU A 6 20.30 -40.54 -28.43
CA LEU A 6 20.41 -40.11 -27.04
C LEU A 6 19.33 -39.05 -26.80
N PHE A 7 18.20 -39.43 -26.20
CA PHE A 7 17.23 -38.46 -25.67
C PHE A 7 17.74 -37.98 -24.30
N LEU A 8 18.40 -36.82 -24.29
CA LEU A 8 18.70 -36.11 -23.06
C LEU A 8 17.40 -35.44 -22.59
N ALA A 9 16.68 -36.11 -21.69
CA ALA A 9 15.54 -35.54 -20.99
C ALA A 9 16.04 -34.48 -20.00
N LEU A 10 15.97 -33.21 -20.41
CA LEU A 10 16.20 -32.07 -19.52
C LEU A 10 15.00 -31.96 -18.57
N LEU A 11 15.15 -32.50 -17.35
CA LEU A 11 14.17 -32.32 -16.29
C LEU A 11 14.21 -30.86 -15.84
N LEU A 12 13.27 -30.05 -16.33
CA LEU A 12 13.03 -28.71 -15.79
C LEU A 12 12.38 -28.90 -14.41
N ALA A 13 13.17 -28.90 -13.34
CA ALA A 13 12.62 -28.82 -12.00
C ALA A 13 11.93 -27.45 -11.86
N ALA A 14 10.60 -27.44 -11.88
CA ALA A 14 9.86 -26.28 -11.41
C ALA A 14 10.21 -26.10 -9.93
N ALA A 15 10.97 -25.05 -9.61
CA ALA A 15 11.15 -24.66 -8.22
C ALA A 15 9.76 -24.47 -7.60
N PRO A 16 9.53 -24.91 -6.35
CA PRO A 16 8.29 -24.60 -5.67
C PRO A 16 8.15 -23.08 -5.66
N VAL A 17 7.15 -22.56 -6.37
CA VAL A 17 6.71 -21.19 -6.17
C VAL A 17 6.31 -21.16 -4.70
N ALA A 18 7.06 -20.42 -3.87
CA ALA A 18 6.73 -20.29 -2.47
C ALA A 18 5.27 -19.88 -2.40
N ASP A 19 4.43 -20.76 -1.86
CA ASP A 19 3.04 -20.47 -1.56
C ASP A 19 3.11 -19.25 -0.64
N ALA A 20 2.81 -18.06 -1.17
CA ALA A 20 2.69 -16.88 -0.33
C ALA A 20 1.60 -17.28 0.66
N ALA A 21 1.95 -17.60 1.89
CA ALA A 21 0.99 -18.16 2.83
C ALA A 21 0.06 -17.02 3.27
N TYR A 22 -1.24 -17.32 3.38
CA TYR A 22 -2.23 -16.43 4.00
C TYR A 22 -1.68 -15.77 5.26
N ASN A 23 -1.80 -14.45 5.39
CA ASN A 23 -1.30 -13.74 6.57
C ASN A 23 -2.37 -13.75 7.70
N PRO A 24 -2.19 -14.55 8.77
CA PRO A 24 -3.18 -14.65 9.83
C PRO A 24 -3.26 -13.40 10.72
N ASN A 25 -2.27 -12.50 10.66
CA ASN A 25 -2.23 -11.28 11.46
C ASN A 25 -3.18 -10.19 10.93
N VAL A 26 -3.60 -10.32 9.66
CA VAL A 26 -4.66 -9.50 9.07
C VAL A 26 -6.00 -10.15 9.42
N THR A 27 -6.86 -9.40 10.10
CA THR A 27 -8.19 -9.86 10.50
C THR A 27 -9.15 -9.89 9.31
N VAL A 28 -10.22 -10.70 9.41
CA VAL A 28 -11.32 -10.73 8.43
C VAL A 28 -11.89 -9.33 8.20
N ARG A 29 -12.03 -8.56 9.28
CA ARG A 29 -12.52 -7.20 9.27
C ARG A 29 -11.60 -6.26 8.51
N GLU A 30 -10.28 -6.38 8.66
CA GLU A 30 -9.30 -5.57 7.91
C GLU A 30 -9.28 -5.93 6.43
N ARG A 31 -9.35 -7.23 6.08
CA ARG A 31 -9.48 -7.67 4.68
C ARG A 31 -10.74 -7.11 4.01
N ALA A 32 -11.87 -7.12 4.71
CA ALA A 32 -13.11 -6.56 4.19
C ALA A 32 -12.99 -5.05 3.90
N PHE A 33 -12.28 -4.31 4.76
CA PHE A 33 -12.04 -2.89 4.54
C PHE A 33 -11.05 -2.66 3.38
N ALA A 34 -9.95 -3.41 3.31
CA ALA A 34 -9.03 -3.38 2.18
C ALA A 34 -9.73 -3.67 0.84
N SER A 35 -10.65 -4.63 0.83
CA SER A 35 -11.51 -4.92 -0.33
C SER A 35 -12.39 -3.72 -0.71
N SER A 36 -12.94 -2.99 0.27
CA SER A 36 -13.73 -1.78 0.01
C SER A 36 -12.88 -0.66 -0.60
N VAL A 37 -11.64 -0.49 -0.12
CA VAL A 37 -10.67 0.46 -0.67
C VAL A 37 -10.32 0.10 -2.12
N GLN A 38 -9.99 -1.16 -2.37
CA GLN A 38 -9.67 -1.68 -3.70
C GLN A 38 -10.85 -1.46 -4.67
N ALA A 39 -12.08 -1.74 -4.23
CA ALA A 39 -13.28 -1.55 -5.04
C ALA A 39 -13.57 -0.06 -5.32
N ALA A 40 -13.34 0.82 -4.35
CA ALA A 40 -13.51 2.27 -4.54
C ALA A 40 -12.49 2.83 -5.53
N ILE A 41 -11.21 2.44 -5.45
CA ILE A 41 -10.18 2.82 -6.42
C ILE A 41 -10.52 2.29 -7.82
N LYS A 42 -10.94 1.02 -7.94
CA LYS A 42 -11.36 0.43 -9.22
C LYS A 42 -12.54 1.17 -9.89
N ARG A 43 -13.40 1.81 -9.09
CA ARG A 43 -14.54 2.61 -9.59
C ARG A 43 -14.24 4.11 -9.72
N ASN A 44 -12.99 4.52 -9.46
CA ASN A 44 -12.61 5.93 -9.39
C ASN A 44 -13.49 6.75 -8.42
N ASP A 45 -13.88 6.13 -7.29
CA ASP A 45 -14.78 6.70 -6.29
C ASP A 45 -14.02 7.62 -5.33
N ALA A 46 -13.61 8.77 -5.85
CA ALA A 46 -12.80 9.75 -5.13
C ALA A 46 -13.48 10.23 -3.83
N ASN A 47 -14.81 10.37 -3.84
CA ASN A 47 -15.55 10.79 -2.65
C ASN A 47 -15.49 9.73 -1.54
N TRP A 48 -15.72 8.46 -1.87
CA TRP A 48 -15.62 7.40 -0.86
C TRP A 48 -14.22 7.32 -0.26
N ILE A 49 -13.17 7.41 -1.07
CA ILE A 49 -11.79 7.42 -0.56
C ILE A 49 -11.57 8.64 0.33
N ALA A 50 -11.92 9.84 -0.15
CA ALA A 50 -11.72 11.09 0.57
C ALA A 50 -12.42 11.12 1.93
N GLU A 51 -13.53 10.42 2.06
CA GLU A 51 -14.30 10.28 3.30
C GLU A 51 -13.74 9.27 4.29
N ASN A 52 -12.93 8.32 3.81
CA ASN A 52 -12.28 7.32 4.64
C ASN A 52 -10.81 7.65 4.92
N VAL A 53 -10.32 8.81 4.46
CA VAL A 53 -9.00 9.35 4.79
C VAL A 53 -9.08 10.15 6.09
N ARG A 54 -8.07 9.96 6.96
CA ARG A 54 -7.88 10.79 8.15
C ARG A 54 -6.85 11.87 7.88
N TYR A 55 -7.35 13.09 7.76
CA TYR A 55 -6.51 14.26 7.50
C TYR A 55 -5.85 14.80 8.77
N PRO A 56 -4.72 15.53 8.64
CA PRO A 56 -3.96 15.70 7.41
C PRO A 56 -3.20 14.43 7.02
N ILE A 57 -2.98 14.23 5.72
CA ILE A 57 -2.10 13.17 5.20
C ILE A 57 -0.91 13.79 4.47
N ARG A 58 0.18 13.04 4.36
CA ARG A 58 1.32 13.37 3.50
C ARG A 58 1.39 12.34 2.39
N VAL A 59 1.34 12.80 1.14
CA VAL A 59 1.28 11.97 -0.05
C VAL A 59 2.16 12.55 -1.14
N CYS A 60 2.59 11.72 -2.07
CA CYS A 60 3.24 12.21 -3.26
C CYS A 60 2.19 12.76 -4.24
N VAL A 61 2.41 13.99 -4.70
CA VAL A 61 1.70 14.62 -5.81
C VAL A 61 2.74 14.85 -6.89
N GLY A 62 2.81 13.91 -7.85
CA GLY A 62 3.94 13.82 -8.76
C GLY A 62 5.25 13.55 -8.02
N ALA A 63 6.25 14.41 -8.18
CA ALA A 63 7.58 14.26 -7.57
C ALA A 63 7.69 14.86 -6.16
N GLU A 64 6.66 15.56 -5.68
CA GLU A 64 6.69 16.33 -4.42
C GLU A 64 5.91 15.61 -3.31
N LEU A 65 6.50 15.56 -2.11
CA LEU A 65 5.81 15.14 -0.90
C LEU A 65 4.95 16.30 -0.39
N THR A 66 3.64 16.20 -0.56
CA THR A 66 2.68 17.25 -0.25
C THR A 66 1.83 16.89 0.96
N GLN A 67 1.62 17.84 1.86
CA GLN A 67 0.63 17.71 2.93
C GLN A 67 -0.77 18.10 2.43
N ILE A 68 -1.69 17.15 2.47
CA ILE A 68 -3.11 17.35 2.15
C ILE A 68 -3.86 17.57 3.46
N LYS A 69 -4.41 18.77 3.63
CA LYS A 69 -4.97 19.25 4.90
C LYS A 69 -6.39 18.77 5.17
N ASP A 70 -7.17 18.56 4.11
CA ASP A 70 -8.59 18.27 4.22
C ASP A 70 -9.14 17.55 2.98
N LYS A 71 -10.42 17.13 3.07
CA LYS A 71 -11.18 16.46 2.01
C LYS A 71 -11.21 17.26 0.71
N LYS A 72 -11.31 18.60 0.78
CA LYS A 72 -11.43 19.45 -0.40
C LYS A 72 -10.12 19.46 -1.19
N GLN A 73 -8.98 19.61 -0.50
CA GLN A 73 -7.67 19.54 -1.11
C GLN A 73 -7.41 18.13 -1.67
N PHE A 74 -7.80 17.08 -0.95
CA PHE A 74 -7.66 15.71 -1.42
C PHE A 74 -8.39 15.45 -2.74
N LEU A 75 -9.66 15.87 -2.84
CA LEU A 75 -10.44 15.71 -4.06
C LEU A 75 -9.84 16.47 -5.24
N LYS A 76 -9.26 17.65 -4.99
CA LYS A 76 -8.57 18.43 -6.03
C LYS A 76 -7.33 17.71 -6.57
N GLU A 77 -6.57 17.06 -5.69
CA GLU A 77 -5.32 16.37 -6.03
C GLU A 77 -5.51 14.86 -6.29
N TYR A 78 -6.75 14.36 -6.30
CA TYR A 78 -7.05 12.92 -6.28
C TYR A 78 -6.36 12.14 -7.39
N SER A 79 -6.42 12.61 -8.63
CA SER A 79 -5.78 11.95 -9.78
C SER A 79 -4.25 11.94 -9.72
N SER A 80 -3.66 12.86 -8.97
CA SER A 80 -2.22 12.93 -8.74
C SER A 80 -1.78 12.02 -7.59
N ILE A 81 -2.68 11.77 -6.63
CA ILE A 81 -2.45 10.91 -5.46
C ILE A 81 -2.73 9.44 -5.79
N ILE A 82 -3.89 9.18 -6.40
CA ILE A 82 -4.31 7.87 -6.92
C ILE A 82 -4.05 7.86 -8.41
N ASP A 83 -2.77 7.88 -8.77
CA ASP A 83 -2.33 7.78 -10.15
C ASP A 83 -2.40 6.33 -10.66
N ALA A 84 -2.10 6.13 -11.94
CA ALA A 84 -2.14 4.81 -12.58
C ALA A 84 -1.25 3.75 -11.89
N ARG A 85 -0.17 4.17 -11.23
CA ARG A 85 0.71 3.27 -10.46
C ARG A 85 -0.01 2.80 -9.20
N VAL A 86 -0.58 3.72 -8.42
CA VAL A 86 -1.34 3.37 -7.20
C VAL A 86 -2.55 2.50 -7.56
N GLU A 87 -3.30 2.87 -8.59
CA GLU A 87 -4.43 2.06 -9.07
C GLU A 87 -3.99 0.64 -9.43
N LYS A 88 -2.97 0.50 -10.28
CA LYS A 88 -2.44 -0.81 -10.68
C LYS A 88 -2.02 -1.65 -9.48
N ASN A 89 -1.27 -1.06 -8.54
CA ASN A 89 -0.79 -1.76 -7.37
C ASN A 89 -1.93 -2.22 -6.48
N VAL A 90 -2.89 -1.34 -6.19
CA VAL A 90 -4.01 -1.66 -5.30
C VAL A 90 -4.97 -2.65 -5.93
N VAL A 91 -5.32 -2.48 -7.20
CA VAL A 91 -6.26 -3.36 -7.91
C VAL A 91 -5.64 -4.73 -8.19
N GLY A 92 -4.33 -4.81 -8.38
CA GLY A 92 -3.60 -6.06 -8.59
C GLY A 92 -3.24 -6.82 -7.31
N ASP A 93 -3.43 -6.22 -6.13
CA ASP A 93 -3.04 -6.84 -4.87
C ASP A 93 -3.99 -7.98 -4.46
N ASP A 94 -3.42 -9.08 -3.94
CA ASP A 94 -4.18 -10.20 -3.42
C ASP A 94 -4.44 -10.00 -1.93
N LEU A 95 -5.73 -9.85 -1.59
CA LEU A 95 -6.16 -9.55 -0.23
C LEU A 95 -5.88 -10.69 0.77
N ASN A 96 -5.58 -11.89 0.31
CA ASN A 96 -5.17 -13.00 1.17
C ASN A 96 -3.74 -12.85 1.70
N PHE A 97 -2.90 -12.08 1.00
CA PHE A 97 -1.47 -11.94 1.26
C PHE A 97 -1.07 -10.53 1.71
N LEU A 98 -2.04 -9.76 2.22
CA LEU A 98 -1.77 -8.45 2.78
C LEU A 98 -0.73 -8.53 3.90
N ASN A 99 0.19 -7.58 3.88
CA ASN A 99 1.18 -7.43 4.94
C ASN A 99 0.63 -6.55 6.06
N LYS A 100 1.07 -6.78 7.30
CA LYS A 100 0.68 -5.97 8.46
C LYS A 100 1.90 -5.69 9.32
N ASN A 101 2.05 -4.45 9.74
CA ASN A 101 3.02 -4.03 10.73
C ASN A 101 2.31 -3.41 11.94
N PHE A 102 3.07 -2.87 12.89
CA PHE A 102 2.51 -2.26 14.11
C PHE A 102 1.64 -1.01 13.83
N GLN A 103 1.75 -0.40 12.65
CA GLN A 103 0.96 0.76 12.25
C GLN A 103 -0.35 0.37 11.56
N GLY A 104 -0.39 -0.79 10.90
CA GLY A 104 -1.59 -1.22 10.19
C GLY A 104 -1.31 -2.19 9.04
N VAL A 105 -2.31 -2.33 8.17
CA VAL A 105 -2.32 -3.21 7.01
C VAL A 105 -1.84 -2.47 5.77
N LEU A 106 -0.90 -3.06 5.03
CA LEU A 106 -0.34 -2.54 3.80
C LEU A 106 -1.12 -3.11 2.61
N LEU A 107 -1.64 -2.22 1.76
CA LEU A 107 -2.36 -2.54 0.52
C LEU A 107 -1.64 -1.92 -0.68
N GLY A 108 -1.65 -2.63 -1.80
CA GLY A 108 -1.01 -2.23 -3.05
C GLY A 108 0.50 -2.12 -2.91
N GLY A 109 1.15 -3.12 -2.33
CA GLY A 109 2.60 -3.11 -2.10
C GLY A 109 3.07 -1.99 -1.16
N GLY A 110 2.17 -1.49 -0.29
CA GLY A 110 2.47 -0.38 0.63
C GLY A 110 2.05 1.01 0.13
N SER A 111 1.41 1.11 -1.04
CA SER A 111 0.84 2.37 -1.54
C SER A 111 -0.23 2.97 -0.60
N ILE A 112 -0.90 2.10 0.16
CA ILE A 112 -1.93 2.48 1.14
C ILE A 112 -1.66 1.76 2.46
N LEU A 113 -1.60 2.52 3.55
CA LEU A 113 -1.63 2.02 4.92
C LEU A 113 -3.04 2.19 5.50
N ILE A 114 -3.68 1.07 5.80
CA ILE A 114 -4.98 1.00 6.48
C ILE A 114 -4.72 0.82 7.97
N TYR A 115 -5.27 1.68 8.80
CA TYR A 115 -5.17 1.55 10.25
C TYR A 115 -6.49 1.80 10.95
N ASP A 116 -6.65 1.16 12.10
CA ASP A 116 -7.78 1.32 12.99
C ASP A 116 -7.54 2.56 13.86
N SER A 117 -8.49 3.50 13.85
CA SER A 117 -8.44 4.66 14.74
C SER A 117 -9.32 4.35 15.94
N GLY A 118 -8.68 3.91 17.03
CA GLY A 118 -9.33 3.67 18.31
C GLY A 118 -10.01 4.91 18.92
N GLU A 119 -10.84 4.65 19.92
CA GLU A 119 -11.72 5.60 20.61
C GLU A 119 -10.97 6.83 21.18
N GLY A 120 -11.44 8.03 20.83
CA GLY A 120 -10.81 9.31 21.21
C GLY A 120 -10.72 10.37 20.10
N ASP A 121 -11.16 10.07 18.88
CA ASP A 121 -11.10 10.99 17.73
C ASP A 121 -12.34 11.92 17.66
N PRO A 122 -12.18 13.26 17.55
CA PRO A 122 -13.29 14.19 17.38
C PRO A 122 -13.93 14.15 15.97
N ALA A 123 -13.36 13.43 15.01
CA ALA A 123 -14.00 13.19 13.71
C ALA A 123 -15.23 12.27 13.86
N PRO A 124 -16.30 12.44 13.06
CA PRO A 124 -17.49 11.59 13.14
C PRO A 124 -17.09 10.12 12.98
N LYS A 125 -17.46 9.30 13.97
CA LYS A 125 -17.08 7.89 14.19
C LYS A 125 -16.95 7.07 12.90
N ARG A 126 -15.80 7.15 12.23
CA ARG A 126 -15.34 6.16 11.26
C ARG A 126 -14.24 5.40 11.96
N GLN A 127 -14.54 4.17 12.33
CA GLN A 127 -13.62 3.32 13.10
C GLN A 127 -12.31 3.04 12.34
N ARG A 128 -12.21 3.36 11.05
CA ARG A 128 -11.01 3.07 10.25
C ARG A 128 -10.70 4.19 9.29
N SER A 129 -9.41 4.41 9.12
CA SER A 129 -8.86 5.53 8.37
C SER A 129 -7.79 5.05 7.39
N LEU A 130 -7.69 5.74 6.26
CA LEU A 130 -6.65 5.57 5.27
C LEU A 130 -5.52 6.56 5.54
N SER A 131 -4.29 6.06 5.62
CA SER A 131 -3.08 6.82 5.34
C SER A 131 -2.60 6.38 3.96
N LEU A 132 -2.45 7.34 3.07
CA LEU A 132 -1.86 7.12 1.76
C LEU A 132 -0.39 7.50 1.90
N ASN A 133 0.51 6.62 1.49
CA ASN A 133 1.93 6.90 1.53
C ASN A 133 2.59 6.33 0.28
N VAL A 134 3.48 7.13 -0.31
CA VAL A 134 4.25 6.74 -1.48
C VAL A 134 5.71 6.74 -1.02
N ALA A 135 6.16 5.57 -0.61
CA ALA A 135 7.57 5.20 -0.62
C ALA A 135 7.70 4.03 -1.59
N PRO A 136 8.75 3.96 -2.42
CA PRO A 136 8.99 2.77 -3.23
C PRO A 136 9.00 1.53 -2.33
N PRO A 137 8.38 0.41 -2.74
CA PRO A 137 8.30 -0.81 -1.94
C PRO A 137 9.68 -1.38 -1.54
N GLU A 138 10.78 -0.91 -2.15
CA GLU A 138 12.14 -1.41 -1.95
C GLU A 138 13.04 -0.56 -1.03
N GLU A 139 12.66 0.64 -0.60
CA GLU A 139 13.48 1.40 0.38
C GLU A 139 13.12 1.01 1.82
N THR A 140 13.59 -0.17 2.24
CA THR A 140 13.89 -0.41 3.65
C THR A 140 15.04 0.51 4.06
N LEU A 141 14.87 1.26 5.16
CA LEU A 141 16.02 1.89 5.83
C LEU A 141 17.02 0.78 6.22
N GLU A 142 18.33 1.09 6.25
CA GLU A 142 19.30 0.16 6.84
C GLU A 142 18.81 -0.27 8.23
N GLY A 143 18.50 -1.56 8.39
CA GLY A 143 17.81 -2.11 9.57
C GLY A 143 16.43 -2.72 9.30
N GLY A 144 15.91 -2.71 8.06
CA GLY A 144 14.70 -3.47 7.69
C GLY A 144 13.38 -2.84 8.15
N HIS A 145 13.40 -1.56 8.54
CA HIS A 145 12.17 -0.83 8.87
C HIS A 145 11.55 -0.23 7.60
N PRO A 146 10.24 -0.45 7.33
CA PRO A 146 9.58 0.18 6.21
C PRO A 146 9.56 1.71 6.39
N LEU A 147 9.91 2.46 5.34
CA LEU A 147 9.94 3.94 5.32
C LEU A 147 8.64 4.59 5.84
N ILE A 148 7.52 3.86 5.70
CA ILE A 148 6.17 4.16 6.22
C ILE A 148 6.20 4.49 7.72
N THR A 149 7.03 3.79 8.50
CA THR A 149 7.20 4.02 9.94
C THR A 149 7.90 5.33 10.24
N ALA A 150 8.90 5.69 9.44
CA ALA A 150 9.79 6.80 9.72
C ALA A 150 9.15 8.15 9.33
N ILE A 151 8.35 8.18 8.25
CA ILE A 151 7.60 9.38 7.80
C ILE A 151 6.42 9.70 8.73
N ASN A 152 5.66 8.68 9.15
CA ASN A 152 4.47 8.87 9.97
C ASN A 152 4.79 9.24 11.43
N ASN A 153 5.93 8.80 11.95
CA ASN A 153 6.36 9.12 13.31
C ASN A 153 7.18 10.43 13.41
N GLY A 154 7.40 11.14 12.30
CA GLY A 154 8.24 12.34 12.25
C GLY A 154 9.72 12.07 12.55
N SER A 155 10.17 10.81 12.46
CA SER A 155 11.57 10.43 12.75
C SER A 155 12.53 10.70 11.58
N VAL A 156 12.00 11.19 10.46
CA VAL A 156 12.77 11.63 9.29
C VAL A 156 12.48 13.10 9.06
N ASP A 157 13.55 13.89 9.06
CA ASP A 157 13.51 15.31 8.69
C ASP A 157 13.16 15.45 7.20
N PRO A 158 12.02 16.08 6.84
CA PRO A 158 11.62 16.29 5.45
C PRO A 158 12.51 17.28 4.68
N THR A 159 13.38 18.03 5.36
CA THR A 159 14.42 18.86 4.73
C THR A 159 15.72 18.10 4.47
N SER A 160 15.86 16.88 4.99
CA SER A 160 16.91 15.97 4.56
C SER A 160 16.65 15.61 3.09
N ARG A 161 17.63 15.96 2.26
CA ARG A 161 17.56 16.16 0.81
C ARG A 161 17.33 14.87 -0.03
N ARG A 162 16.59 13.87 0.47
CA ARG A 162 16.54 12.50 -0.11
C ARG A 162 15.19 11.78 -0.12
N LEU A 163 14.05 12.38 0.21
CA LEU A 163 12.75 11.74 -0.10
C LEU A 163 12.23 12.28 -1.43
N LYS A 164 12.61 11.62 -2.53
CA LYS A 164 12.01 11.86 -3.85
C LYS A 164 10.91 10.83 -4.07
N CYS A 165 9.70 11.30 -4.33
CA CYS A 165 8.64 10.49 -4.90
C CYS A 165 9.12 10.02 -6.29
N GLN A 166 9.33 8.71 -6.47
CA GLN A 166 9.72 8.10 -7.75
C GLN A 166 8.53 7.43 -8.42
#